data_AF-U1EYX9-F1
#
_entry.id   AF-U1EYX9-F1
#
_cell.length_a   1.000
_cell.length_b   1.000
_cell.length_c   1.000
_cell.angle_alpha   90.00
_cell.angle_beta   90.00
_cell.angle_gamma   90.00
#
_symmetry.space_group_name_H-M   'P 1'
#
loop_
_entity.id
_entity.type
_entity.pdbx_description
1 polymer ?
#
loop_
_entity_poly.entity_id
_entity_poly.type
_entity_poly.pdbx_seq_one_letter_code
_entity_poly.pdbx_strand_id
1 'polypeptide(L)'
;YDGGYCPQGLSFEQRTELLATDRDEYRRRVDATLRKHFKLVRTLTERGTYFFDYGNAFMNAIYESGVTEIAKGGDNRNGFIWPSYVED
;
A
#
# COMPACT_ATOMS: atom_id res chain seq x y z
N TYR A 1 -11.75 -1.48 0.12
CA TYR A 1 -11.48 -0.43 -0.91
C TYR A 1 -12.59 0.60 -0.85
N ASP A 2 -12.73 1.28 0.30
CA ASP A 2 -13.96 2.03 0.63
C ASP A 2 -13.65 3.50 0.95
N GLY A 3 -12.57 4.05 0.38
CA GLY A 3 -12.14 5.43 0.62
C GLY A 3 -10.99 5.60 1.62
N GLY A 4 -10.47 4.53 2.23
CA GLY A 4 -9.35 4.63 3.18
C GLY A 4 -8.02 5.08 2.56
N TYR A 5 -7.88 4.98 1.23
CA TYR A 5 -6.64 5.31 0.53
C TYR A 5 -6.93 6.11 -0.75
N CYS A 6 -6.28 7.26 -0.93
CA CYS A 6 -6.50 8.09 -2.11
C CYS A 6 -5.56 7.67 -3.26
N PRO A 7 -6.07 7.34 -4.46
CA PRO A 7 -5.20 7.14 -5.59
C PRO A 7 -4.43 8.40 -5.96
N GLN A 8 -3.16 8.23 -6.36
CA GLN A 8 -2.35 9.35 -6.82
C GLN A 8 -2.94 9.98 -8.10
N GLY A 9 -2.88 11.30 -8.19
CA GLY A 9 -3.27 12.06 -9.39
C GLY A 9 -4.76 12.41 -9.46
N LEU A 10 -5.52 12.17 -8.39
CA LEU A 10 -6.90 12.64 -8.24
C LEU A 10 -6.99 13.66 -7.11
N SER A 11 -7.88 14.64 -7.27
CA SER A 11 -8.34 15.45 -6.14
C SER A 11 -9.23 14.63 -5.21
N PHE A 12 -9.54 15.17 -4.02
CA PHE A 12 -10.44 14.52 -3.08
C PHE A 12 -11.85 14.34 -3.65
N GLU A 13 -12.36 15.35 -4.36
CA GLU A 13 -13.68 15.32 -5.02
C GLU A 13 -13.68 14.27 -6.12
N GLN A 14 -12.67 14.27 -7.00
CA GLN A 14 -12.56 13.29 -8.09
C GLN A 14 -12.47 11.85 -7.58
N ARG A 15 -11.69 11.63 -6.52
CA ARG A 15 -11.60 10.34 -5.83
C ARG A 15 -12.96 9.90 -5.29
N THR A 16 -13.70 10.81 -4.67
CA THR A 16 -14.99 10.52 -4.02
C THR A 16 -16.06 10.19 -5.04
N GLU A 17 -16.12 10.95 -6.14
CA GLU A 17 -16.97 10.66 -7.29
C GLU A 17 -16.63 9.29 -7.89
N LEU A 18 -15.35 9.00 -8.14
CA LEU A 18 -14.91 7.73 -8.69
C LEU A 18 -15.28 6.54 -7.79
N LEU A 19 -15.13 6.68 -6.48
CA LEU A 19 -15.51 5.64 -5.52
C LEU A 19 -17.00 5.30 -5.59
N ALA A 20 -17.87 6.29 -5.84
CA ALA A 20 -19.31 6.11 -5.95
C ALA A 20 -19.75 5.58 -7.32
N THR A 21 -19.02 5.93 -8.39
CA THR A 21 -19.45 5.72 -9.78
C THR A 21 -18.78 4.53 -10.46
N ASP A 22 -17.52 4.22 -10.14
CA ASP A 22 -16.76 3.12 -10.73
C ASP A 22 -15.76 2.53 -9.72
N ARG A 23 -16.24 1.55 -8.96
CA ARG A 23 -15.47 0.93 -7.88
C ARG A 23 -14.31 0.06 -8.37
N ASP A 24 -14.42 -0.51 -9.57
CA ASP A 24 -13.38 -1.34 -10.16
C ASP A 24 -12.21 -0.48 -10.64
N GLU A 25 -12.49 0.65 -11.30
CA GLU A 25 -11.47 1.63 -11.66
C GLU A 25 -10.83 2.27 -10.42
N TYR A 26 -11.63 2.59 -9.39
CA TYR A 26 -11.12 3.07 -8.11
C TYR A 26 -10.10 2.07 -7.52
N ARG A 27 -10.48 0.78 -7.42
CA ARG A 27 -9.58 -0.29 -6.94
C ARG A 27 -8.31 -0.37 -7.77
N ARG A 28 -8.41 -0.39 -9.10
CA ARG A 28 -7.25 -0.46 -10.00
C ARG A 28 -6.28 0.69 -9.77
N ARG A 29 -6.78 1.90 -9.55
CA ARG A 29 -5.94 3.08 -9.25
C ARG A 29 -5.35 3.05 -7.83
N VAL A 30 -6.09 2.56 -6.83
CA VAL A 30 -5.55 2.32 -5.48
C VAL A 30 -4.38 1.33 -5.56
N ASP A 31 -4.56 0.20 -6.23
CA ASP A 31 -3.51 -0.82 -6.40
C ASP A 31 -2.28 -0.26 -7.09
N ALA A 32 -2.46 0.47 -8.19
CA ALA A 32 -1.35 1.14 -8.87
C ALA A 32 -0.60 2.12 -7.96
N THR A 33 -1.33 2.84 -7.10
CA THR A 33 -0.76 3.79 -6.14
C THR A 33 0.01 3.07 -5.03
N LEU A 34 -0.55 1.99 -4.47
CA LEU A 34 0.11 1.18 -3.44
C LEU A 34 1.42 0.57 -3.97
N ARG A 35 1.41 -0.01 -5.18
CA ARG A 35 2.63 -0.51 -5.83
C ARG A 35 3.70 0.56 -5.99
N LYS A 36 3.30 1.77 -6.39
CA LYS A 36 4.24 2.89 -6.53
C LYS A 36 4.77 3.35 -5.17
N HIS A 37 3.90 3.44 -4.16
CA HIS A 37 4.30 3.81 -2.80
C HIS A 37 5.31 2.80 -2.25
N PHE A 38 5.07 1.50 -2.39
CA PHE A 38 6.01 0.45 -2.04
C PHE A 38 7.39 0.65 -2.69
N LYS A 39 7.44 0.90 -4.01
CA LYS A 39 8.71 1.13 -4.72
C LYS A 39 9.50 2.31 -4.15
N LEU A 40 8.80 3.38 -3.77
CA LEU A 40 9.43 4.57 -3.18
C LEU A 40 9.96 4.27 -1.77
N VAL A 41 9.18 3.63 -0.90
CA VAL A 41 9.63 3.21 0.43
C VAL A 41 10.83 2.26 0.32
N ARG A 42 10.77 1.28 -0.58
CA ARG A 42 11.89 0.38 -0.88
C ARG A 42 13.14 1.14 -1.30
N THR A 43 13.01 2.10 -2.22
CA THR A 43 14.14 2.94 -2.66
C THR A 43 14.75 3.73 -1.49
N LEU A 44 13.93 4.27 -0.59
CA LEU A 44 14.40 5.03 0.57
C LEU A 44 15.11 4.12 1.58
N THR A 45 14.53 2.96 1.87
CA THR A 45 15.11 1.98 2.81
C THR A 45 16.41 1.38 2.30
N GLU A 46 16.53 1.11 1.00
CA GLU A 46 17.79 0.73 0.34
C GLU A 46 18.88 1.81 0.44
N ARG A 47 18.49 3.08 0.65
CA ARG A 47 19.39 4.22 0.88
C ARG A 47 19.66 4.51 2.36
N GLY A 48 19.20 3.65 3.27
CA GLY A 48 19.45 3.75 4.70
C GLY A 48 18.37 4.46 5.51
N THR A 49 17.22 4.79 4.92
CA THR A 49 16.06 5.26 5.70
C THR A 49 15.46 4.11 6.51
N TYR A 50 15.17 4.34 7.79
CA TYR A 50 14.36 3.43 8.58
C TYR A 50 12.87 3.61 8.27
N PHE A 51 12.16 2.51 8.00
CA PHE A 51 10.72 2.48 7.79
C PHE A 51 10.10 1.41 8.67
N PHE A 52 8.91 1.70 9.19
CA PHE A 52 8.08 0.78 9.95
C PHE A 52 6.60 1.03 9.64
N ASP A 53 5.77 0.00 9.78
CA ASP A 53 4.31 0.07 9.61
C ASP A 53 3.64 0.57 10.90
N TYR A 54 2.67 1.48 10.78
CA TYR A 54 2.00 2.11 11.92
C TYR A 54 0.67 1.42 12.30
N GLY A 55 0.46 0.17 11.91
CA GLY A 55 -0.74 -0.58 12.26
C GLY A 55 -1.97 -0.23 11.43
N ASN A 56 -1.81 0.45 10.28
CA ASN A 56 -2.90 0.75 9.35
C ASN A 56 -3.06 -0.33 8.24
N ALA A 57 -2.41 -1.48 8.41
CA ALA A 57 -2.40 -2.60 7.46
C ALA A 57 -1.79 -2.25 6.08
N PHE A 58 -0.92 -1.25 6.00
CA PHE A 58 -0.33 -0.79 4.73
C PHE A 58 0.45 -1.89 4.02
N MET A 59 1.31 -2.64 4.72
CA MET A 59 2.07 -3.72 4.10
C MET A 59 1.18 -4.85 3.56
N ASN A 60 0.09 -5.18 4.27
CA ASN A 60 -0.87 -6.17 3.79
C ASN A 60 -1.62 -5.68 2.54
N ALA A 61 -2.03 -4.41 2.50
CA ALA A 61 -2.65 -3.83 1.31
C ALA A 61 -1.72 -3.85 0.09
N ILE A 62 -0.41 -3.64 0.28
CA ILE A 62 0.58 -3.80 -0.80
C ILE A 62 0.63 -5.25 -1.29
N TYR A 63 0.68 -6.23 -0.37
CA TYR A 63 0.66 -7.65 -0.74
C TYR A 63 -0.59 -8.02 -1.53
N GLU A 64 -1.78 -7.62 -1.06
CA GLU A 64 -3.06 -7.87 -1.74
C GLU A 64 -3.18 -7.16 -3.09
N SER A 65 -2.50 -6.03 -3.28
CA SER A 65 -2.40 -5.43 -4.60
C SER A 65 -1.67 -6.39 -5.56
N GLY A 66 -0.78 -7.25 -5.07
CA GLY A 66 -0.04 -8.25 -5.86
C GLY A 66 1.47 -8.04 -5.84
N VAL A 67 2.00 -7.30 -4.87
CA VAL A 67 3.44 -7.16 -4.64
C VAL A 67 3.84 -8.19 -3.58
N THR A 68 4.11 -9.42 -4.02
CA THR A 68 4.37 -10.54 -3.10
C THR A 68 5.71 -10.44 -2.37
N GLU A 69 6.69 -9.74 -2.96
CA GLU A 69 8.03 -9.52 -2.39
C GLU A 69 8.06 -8.72 -1.08
N ILE A 70 6.96 -8.06 -0.69
CA ILE A 70 6.84 -7.43 0.62
C ILE A 70 6.68 -8.46 1.75
N ALA A 71 6.19 -9.66 1.43
CA ALA A 71 6.00 -10.74 2.39
C ALA A 71 7.28 -11.58 2.55
N LYS A 72 7.62 -11.92 3.78
CA LYS A 72 8.78 -12.78 4.09
C LYS A 72 8.56 -14.17 3.49
N GLY A 73 9.44 -14.58 2.57
CA GLY A 73 9.31 -15.86 1.87
C GLY A 73 8.09 -15.94 0.93
N GLY A 74 7.48 -14.80 0.58
CA GLY A 74 6.36 -14.71 -0.35
C GLY A 74 4.98 -15.08 0.21
N ASP A 75 4.86 -15.39 1.50
CA ASP A 75 3.58 -15.63 2.18
C ASP A 75 3.42 -14.62 3.33
N ASN A 76 2.32 -13.85 3.32
CA ASN A 76 2.06 -12.81 4.31
C ASN A 76 1.84 -13.37 5.73
N ARG A 77 1.61 -14.67 5.89
CA ARG A 77 1.55 -15.35 7.20
C ARG A 77 2.88 -15.37 7.93
N ASN A 78 3.99 -15.23 7.20
CA ASN A 78 5.34 -15.15 7.79
C ASN A 78 5.72 -13.71 8.16
N GLY A 79 4.79 -12.77 8.06
CA GLY A 79 5.03 -11.34 8.23
C GLY A 79 5.65 -10.67 7.01
N PHE A 80 6.05 -9.42 7.19
CA PHE A 80 6.54 -8.56 6.10
C PHE A 80 8.00 -8.16 6.30
N ILE A 81 8.62 -7.64 5.24
CA ILE A 81 10.05 -7.29 5.21
C ILE A 81 10.42 -6.08 6.09
N TRP A 82 9.45 -5.28 6.51
CA TRP A 82 9.63 -4.19 7.47
C TRP A 82 8.88 -4.47 8.77
N PRO A 83 9.36 -3.93 9.91
CA PRO A 83 8.70 -4.11 11.20
C PRO A 83 7.38 -3.34 11.27
N SER A 84 6.50 -3.78 12.17
CA SER A 84 5.36 -2.99 12.65
C SER A 84 5.73 -2.26 13.94
N TYR A 85 5.10 -1.12 14.24
CA TYR A 85 5.28 -0.40 15.51
C TYR A 85 5.00 -1.26 16.77
N VAL A 86 4.24 -2.35 16.63
CA VAL A 86 3.99 -3.30 17.74
C VAL A 86 5.17 -4.25 17.97
N GLU A 87 6.01 -4.46 16.96
CA GLU A 87 7.17 -5.36 16.98
C GLU A 87 8.50 -4.63 17.24
N ASP A 88 8.47 -3.29 17.27
CA ASP A 88 9.58 -2.39 17.62
C ASP A 88 9.46 -1.96 19.08
#